data_AF-A0A7S3CER9-F1
#
_entry.id   AF-A0A7S3CER9-F1
#
_cell.length_a   1.000
_cell.length_b   1.000
_cell.length_c   1.000
_cell.angle_alpha   90.00
_cell.angle_beta   90.00
_cell.angle_gamma   90.00
#
_symmetry.space_group_name_H-M   'P 1'
#
loop_
_entity.id
_entity.type
_entity.pdbx_description
1 polymer ?
#
loop_
_entity_poly.entity_id
_entity_poly.type
_entity_poly.pdbx_seq_one_letter_code
_entity_poly.pdbx_strand_id
1 'polypeptide(L)'
;VDATRHAAGLWAKLAGPYLRGLYRSSHRWVSTALAYATRRFRELDEDTQKSIFASVAILALLIASKRLLERAGVFEKVRRRYDRQAARARLAWRRVNKRIGRTSKILADLLPHLILVSLFALYLVAMPRPARNTLEGPVVYFALGKAYPAVWSAEALAKGSDKLGGYLRLWTSFYILEVAGEAPGLVPLLSPLVRYAALDFLRAARLFLALWIALPFTDGAGRVCSALSPARPPEAREVRGAEKKRGRREVAGWLLDTAAGAGLIRVPAAIRGFAADLVTHWVHLMSIPFAFTPGFITYYGTVLSGKVFPIRASLRAQDTEDVRQWTTYWVVFSALDCAHGLVGSVVGWIPFWQHARLVAIFWLQFPYFQGAGRLFAKLDKDRLARITGKVKLRKKVKAAKGKETEGKETEGKETKAD
;
A
#
# COMPACT_ATOMS: atom_id res chain seq x y z
N VAL A 1 39.26 -19.21 3.32
CA VAL A 1 38.97 -18.26 4.41
C VAL A 1 39.91 -17.05 4.37
N ASP A 2 41.16 -17.23 3.96
CA ASP A 2 42.15 -16.13 3.92
C ASP A 2 41.96 -15.15 2.76
N ALA A 3 41.57 -15.60 1.56
CA ALA A 3 41.26 -14.69 0.44
C ALA A 3 40.05 -13.76 0.73
N THR A 4 39.03 -14.28 1.44
CA THR A 4 37.87 -13.50 1.89
C THR A 4 38.21 -12.52 3.00
N ARG A 5 39.13 -12.87 3.91
CA ARG A 5 39.64 -11.93 4.94
C ARG A 5 40.52 -10.84 4.33
N HIS A 6 41.32 -11.19 3.32
CA HIS A 6 42.18 -10.23 2.62
C HIS A 6 41.36 -9.23 1.77
N ALA A 7 40.34 -9.73 1.06
CA ALA A 7 39.40 -8.89 0.33
C ALA A 7 38.57 -7.99 1.26
N ALA A 8 38.13 -8.49 2.43
CA ALA A 8 37.44 -7.69 3.44
C ALA A 8 38.36 -6.62 4.07
N GLY A 9 39.65 -6.94 4.29
CA GLY A 9 40.66 -5.99 4.78
C GLY A 9 40.97 -4.88 3.76
N LEU A 10 41.05 -5.21 2.48
CA LEU A 10 41.19 -4.23 1.39
C LEU A 10 39.94 -3.35 1.25
N TRP A 11 38.74 -3.92 1.34
CA TRP A 11 37.49 -3.17 1.38
C TRP A 11 37.38 -2.25 2.59
N ALA A 12 37.81 -2.70 3.78
CA ALA A 12 37.81 -1.87 4.98
C ALA A 12 38.83 -0.72 4.89
N LYS A 13 39.96 -0.91 4.20
CA LYS A 13 40.95 0.14 3.94
C LYS A 13 40.49 1.14 2.87
N LEU A 14 39.84 0.68 1.80
CA LEU A 14 39.36 1.52 0.70
C LEU A 14 38.04 2.24 1.03
N ALA A 15 37.04 1.52 1.55
CA ALA A 15 35.72 2.07 1.85
C ALA A 15 35.60 2.61 3.27
N GLY A 16 36.45 2.18 4.22
CA GLY A 16 36.39 2.61 5.61
C GLY A 16 36.60 4.12 5.85
N PRO A 17 37.47 4.83 5.12
CA PRO A 17 37.59 6.29 5.22
C PRO A 17 36.34 7.00 4.70
N TYR A 18 35.79 6.54 3.56
CA TYR A 18 34.57 7.09 2.97
C TYR A 18 33.34 6.81 3.83
N LEU A 19 33.18 5.58 4.33
CA LEU A 19 32.09 5.19 5.23
C LEU A 19 32.20 5.89 6.60
N ARG A 20 33.41 6.09 7.13
CA ARG A 20 33.62 6.90 8.34
C ARG A 20 33.37 8.38 8.09
N GLY A 21 33.72 8.90 6.91
CA GLY A 21 33.37 10.25 6.49
C GLY A 21 31.86 10.44 6.35
N LEU A 22 31.18 9.51 5.67
CA LEU A 22 29.73 9.48 5.53
C LEU A 22 29.04 9.33 6.89
N TYR A 23 29.56 8.48 7.78
CA TYR A 23 29.05 8.30 9.14
C TYR A 23 29.29 9.53 10.01
N ARG A 24 30.48 10.15 9.97
CA ARG A 24 30.75 11.38 10.74
C ARG A 24 29.95 12.56 10.22
N SER A 25 29.81 12.69 8.90
CA SER A 25 28.97 13.71 8.28
C SER A 25 27.51 13.45 8.62
N SER A 26 26.98 12.25 8.37
CA SER A 26 25.59 11.94 8.74
C SER A 26 25.33 12.06 10.23
N HIS A 27 26.25 11.64 11.11
CA HIS A 27 26.11 11.82 12.56
C HIS A 27 26.16 13.29 12.94
N ARG A 28 27.11 14.09 12.42
CA ARG A 28 27.15 15.54 12.65
C ARG A 28 25.83 16.16 12.23
N TRP A 29 25.41 15.94 10.98
CA TRP A 29 24.15 16.44 10.44
C TRP A 29 22.92 16.00 11.23
N VAL A 30 22.84 14.73 11.66
CA VAL A 30 21.75 14.22 12.51
C VAL A 30 21.79 14.88 13.87
N SER A 31 22.97 15.06 14.47
CA SER A 31 23.11 15.72 15.77
C SER A 31 22.79 17.21 15.72
N THR A 32 23.20 17.93 14.68
CA THR A 32 22.78 19.33 14.46
C THR A 32 21.30 19.42 14.15
N ALA A 33 20.75 18.49 13.36
CA ALA A 33 19.32 18.41 13.13
C ALA A 33 18.55 18.14 14.43
N LEU A 34 19.04 17.24 15.30
CA LEU A 34 18.44 16.94 16.62
C LEU A 34 18.59 18.10 17.62
N ALA A 35 19.70 18.83 17.57
CA ALA A 35 19.92 20.02 18.39
C ALA A 35 19.04 21.19 17.93
N TYR A 36 18.96 21.40 16.62
CA TYR A 36 18.04 22.37 16.00
C TYR A 36 16.58 22.03 16.32
N ALA A 37 16.25 20.75 16.19
CA ALA A 37 14.97 20.15 16.52
C ALA A 37 14.52 20.46 17.96
N THR A 38 15.36 20.09 18.93
CA THR A 38 15.08 20.27 20.36
C THR A 38 15.03 21.73 20.76
N ARG A 39 15.88 22.57 20.15
CA ARG A 39 15.82 24.03 20.34
C ARG A 39 14.52 24.60 19.79
N ARG A 40 14.12 24.22 18.57
CA ARG A 40 12.89 24.71 17.95
C ARG A 40 11.63 24.22 18.66
N PHE A 41 11.65 23.00 19.20
CA PHE A 41 10.59 22.49 20.07
C PHE A 41 10.40 23.32 21.34
N ARG A 42 11.49 23.80 21.94
CA ARG A 42 11.42 24.70 23.12
C ARG A 42 10.97 26.11 22.77
N GLU A 43 11.14 26.54 21.52
CA GLU A 43 10.70 27.84 20.99
C GLU A 43 9.23 27.83 20.51
N LEU A 44 8.55 26.67 20.51
CA LEU A 44 7.14 26.55 20.14
C LEU A 44 6.22 27.01 21.28
N ASP A 45 5.13 27.72 20.94
CA ASP A 45 4.10 28.15 21.89
C ASP A 45 3.58 27.00 22.75
N GLU A 46 3.27 27.30 24.01
CA GLU A 46 2.85 26.32 25.02
C GLU A 46 1.61 25.51 24.57
N ASP A 47 0.69 26.15 23.84
CA ASP A 47 -0.49 25.51 23.26
C ASP A 47 -0.12 24.48 22.18
N THR A 48 0.92 24.75 21.39
CA THR A 48 1.40 23.82 20.37
C THR A 48 2.10 22.62 21.01
N GLN A 49 2.87 22.85 22.09
CA GLN A 49 3.47 21.76 22.87
C GLN A 49 2.39 20.87 23.52
N LYS A 50 1.35 21.46 24.12
CA LYS A 50 0.20 20.73 24.69
C LYS A 50 -0.54 19.90 23.64
N SER A 51 -0.75 20.44 22.44
CA SER A 51 -1.34 19.72 21.30
C SER A 51 -0.50 18.49 20.87
N ILE A 52 0.83 18.63 20.89
CA ILE A 52 1.75 17.53 20.62
C ILE A 52 1.62 16.42 21.67
N PHE A 53 1.61 16.77 22.96
CA PHE A 53 1.43 15.79 24.04
C PHE A 53 0.05 15.12 24.00
N ALA A 54 -1.02 15.89 23.72
CA ALA A 54 -2.36 15.36 23.56
C ALA A 54 -2.44 14.35 22.39
N SER A 55 -1.78 14.64 21.27
CA SER A 55 -1.72 13.75 20.11
C SER A 55 -1.00 12.43 20.43
N VAL A 56 0.11 12.49 21.19
CA VAL A 56 0.85 11.30 21.65
C VAL A 56 0.02 10.48 22.65
N ALA A 57 -0.70 11.13 23.57
CA ALA A 57 -1.58 10.47 24.53
C ALA A 57 -2.76 9.76 23.85
N ILE A 58 -3.38 10.40 22.85
CA ILE A 58 -4.44 9.80 22.02
C ILE A 58 -3.90 8.58 21.27
N LEU A 59 -2.70 8.68 20.70
CA LEU A 59 -2.02 7.56 20.04
C LEU A 59 -1.80 6.38 20.99
N ALA A 60 -1.31 6.64 22.21
CA ALA A 60 -1.11 5.62 23.23
C ALA A 60 -2.44 4.97 23.66
N LEU A 61 -3.49 5.77 23.83
CA LEU A 61 -4.84 5.30 24.16
C LEU A 61 -5.45 4.44 23.05
N LEU A 62 -5.25 4.82 21.78
CA LEU A 62 -5.69 4.04 20.62
C LEU A 62 -4.94 2.69 20.52
N ILE A 63 -3.65 2.66 20.83
CA ILE A 63 -2.87 1.41 20.87
C ILE A 63 -3.32 0.52 22.04
N ALA A 64 -3.57 1.09 23.22
CA ALA A 64 -4.04 0.37 24.40
C ALA A 64 -5.45 -0.21 24.19
N SER A 65 -6.37 0.60 23.68
CA SER A 65 -7.75 0.17 23.35
C SER A 65 -7.77 -0.91 22.27
N LYS A 66 -6.92 -0.82 21.24
CA LYS A 66 -6.74 -1.91 20.25
C LYS A 66 -6.34 -3.22 20.91
N ARG A 67 -5.32 -3.20 21.80
CA ARG A 67 -4.86 -4.41 22.51
C ARG A 67 -5.94 -5.00 23.40
N LEU A 68 -6.74 -4.17 24.06
CA LEU A 68 -7.88 -4.60 24.90
C LEU A 68 -8.99 -5.24 24.06
N LEU A 69 -9.35 -4.62 22.93
CA LEU A 69 -10.36 -5.13 22.01
C LEU A 69 -9.93 -6.43 21.31
N GLU A 70 -8.65 -6.59 21.01
CA GLU A 70 -8.07 -7.83 20.47
C GLU A 70 -8.14 -8.97 21.48
N ARG A 71 -7.84 -8.70 22.77
CA ARG A 71 -7.98 -9.68 23.85
C ARG A 71 -9.43 -10.10 24.09
N ALA A 72 -10.38 -9.17 23.94
CA ALA A 72 -11.80 -9.43 24.17
C ALA A 72 -12.52 -10.16 23.02
N GLY A 73 -11.86 -10.35 21.86
CA GLY A 73 -12.47 -11.04 20.70
C GLY A 73 -13.69 -10.32 20.09
N VAL A 74 -13.94 -9.06 20.48
CA VAL A 74 -15.13 -8.27 20.08
C VAL A 74 -15.15 -8.08 18.57
N PHE A 75 -13.99 -7.77 17.97
CA PHE A 75 -13.86 -7.60 16.52
C PHE A 75 -14.28 -8.84 15.74
N GLU A 76 -13.99 -10.04 16.24
CA GLU A 76 -14.36 -11.27 15.53
C GLU A 76 -15.87 -11.53 15.60
N LYS A 77 -16.51 -11.21 16.73
CA LYS A 77 -17.97 -11.29 16.88
C LYS A 77 -18.69 -10.29 15.97
N VAL A 78 -18.27 -9.02 16.00
CA VAL A 78 -18.82 -7.95 15.15
C VAL A 78 -18.65 -8.32 13.68
N ARG A 79 -17.46 -8.81 13.29
CA ARG A 79 -17.19 -9.27 11.93
C ARG A 79 -18.12 -10.40 11.51
N ARG A 80 -18.28 -11.47 12.29
CA ARG A 80 -19.16 -12.58 11.91
C ARG A 80 -20.61 -12.12 11.72
N ARG A 81 -21.04 -11.08 12.43
CA ARG A 81 -22.36 -10.45 12.21
C ARG A 81 -22.38 -9.65 10.92
N TYR A 82 -21.38 -8.79 10.70
CA TYR A 82 -21.24 -8.01 9.48
C TYR A 82 -21.17 -8.90 8.23
N ASP A 83 -20.31 -9.92 8.22
CA ASP A 83 -20.14 -10.83 7.09
C ASP A 83 -21.44 -11.58 6.77
N ARG A 84 -22.19 -11.99 7.79
CA ARG A 84 -23.52 -12.61 7.63
C ARG A 84 -24.53 -11.64 7.04
N GLN A 85 -24.63 -10.42 7.57
CA GLN A 85 -25.55 -9.41 7.05
C GLN A 85 -25.18 -8.98 5.63
N ALA A 86 -23.90 -8.72 5.37
CA ALA A 86 -23.38 -8.37 4.05
C ALA A 86 -23.58 -9.52 3.04
N ALA A 87 -23.41 -10.78 3.44
CA ALA A 87 -23.73 -11.93 2.58
C ALA A 87 -25.22 -12.00 2.24
N ARG A 88 -26.10 -11.82 3.22
CA ARG A 88 -27.56 -11.75 3.00
C ARG A 88 -27.94 -10.62 2.06
N ALA A 89 -27.41 -9.42 2.30
CA ALA A 89 -27.64 -8.25 1.45
C ALA A 89 -27.14 -8.48 0.02
N ARG A 90 -25.94 -9.06 -0.15
CA ARG A 90 -25.40 -9.42 -1.47
C ARG A 90 -26.29 -10.41 -2.21
N LEU A 91 -26.81 -11.44 -1.53
CA LEU A 91 -27.71 -12.42 -2.13
C LEU A 91 -29.07 -11.82 -2.47
N ALA A 92 -29.63 -10.97 -1.60
CA ALA A 92 -30.86 -10.23 -1.87
C ALA A 92 -30.70 -9.32 -3.08
N TRP A 93 -29.62 -8.52 -3.13
CA TRP A 93 -29.32 -7.64 -4.25
C TRP A 93 -29.14 -8.41 -5.56
N ARG A 94 -28.40 -9.52 -5.56
CA ARG A 94 -28.24 -10.36 -6.76
C ARG A 94 -29.58 -10.87 -7.29
N ARG A 95 -30.52 -11.22 -6.42
CA ARG A 95 -31.87 -11.65 -6.83
C ARG A 95 -32.64 -10.51 -7.49
N VAL A 96 -32.61 -9.32 -6.89
CA VAL A 96 -33.24 -8.12 -7.47
C VAL A 96 -32.59 -7.77 -8.82
N ASN A 97 -31.26 -7.74 -8.88
CA ASN A 97 -30.53 -7.40 -10.09
C ASN A 97 -30.77 -8.40 -11.22
N LYS A 98 -30.85 -9.71 -10.89
CA LYS A 98 -31.18 -10.75 -11.88
C LYS A 98 -32.62 -10.61 -12.39
N ARG A 99 -33.57 -10.19 -11.54
CA ARG A 99 -34.95 -9.93 -11.95
C ARG A 99 -35.02 -8.75 -12.92
N ILE A 100 -34.35 -7.64 -12.62
CA ILE A 100 -34.34 -6.43 -13.46
C ILE A 100 -33.53 -6.67 -14.75
N GLY A 101 -32.44 -7.43 -14.66
CA GLY A 101 -31.60 -7.79 -15.81
C GLY A 101 -32.30 -8.68 -16.84
N ARG A 102 -33.42 -9.33 -16.48
CA ARG A 102 -34.29 -10.02 -17.46
C ARG A 102 -35.05 -9.04 -18.36
N THR A 103 -35.35 -7.84 -17.85
CA THR A 103 -36.06 -6.79 -18.58
C THR A 103 -35.09 -5.87 -19.32
N SER A 104 -34.04 -5.42 -18.63
CA SER A 104 -32.99 -4.58 -19.24
C SER A 104 -31.66 -4.77 -18.51
N LYS A 105 -30.65 -5.19 -19.27
CA LYS A 105 -29.27 -5.34 -18.78
C LYS A 105 -28.65 -3.98 -18.40
N ILE A 106 -28.93 -2.95 -19.20
CA ILE A 106 -28.44 -1.58 -18.96
C ILE A 106 -28.99 -1.04 -17.64
N LEU A 107 -30.30 -1.22 -17.40
CA LEU A 107 -30.92 -0.74 -16.18
C LEU A 107 -30.38 -1.48 -14.95
N ALA A 108 -30.20 -2.80 -15.03
CA ALA A 108 -29.60 -3.59 -13.95
C ALA A 108 -28.17 -3.12 -13.62
N ASP A 109 -27.37 -2.78 -14.64
CA ASP A 109 -26.00 -2.31 -14.45
C ASP A 109 -25.89 -0.85 -13.98
N LEU A 110 -26.91 -0.01 -14.24
CA LEU A 110 -26.95 1.41 -13.83
C LEU A 110 -27.66 1.65 -12.50
N LEU A 111 -28.63 0.80 -12.13
CA LEU A 111 -29.44 0.95 -10.92
C LEU A 111 -28.65 1.22 -9.63
N PRO A 112 -27.59 0.45 -9.29
CA PRO A 112 -26.85 0.71 -8.05
C PRO A 112 -26.15 2.08 -8.05
N HIS A 113 -25.82 2.60 -9.23
CA HIS A 113 -25.22 3.92 -9.39
C HIS A 113 -26.25 5.03 -9.27
N LEU A 114 -27.41 4.86 -9.91
CA LEU A 114 -28.52 5.81 -9.81
C LEU A 114 -28.98 5.96 -8.36
N ILE A 115 -29.14 4.86 -7.62
CA ILE A 115 -29.49 4.90 -6.19
C ILE A 115 -28.45 5.71 -5.40
N LEU A 116 -27.16 5.49 -5.65
CA LEU A 116 -26.11 6.20 -4.91
C LEU A 116 -26.05 7.68 -5.27
N VAL A 117 -26.26 8.05 -6.54
CA VAL A 117 -26.33 9.44 -6.99
C VAL A 117 -27.56 10.14 -6.41
N SER A 118 -28.71 9.47 -6.39
CA SER A 118 -29.93 10.00 -5.74
C SER A 118 -29.74 10.19 -4.24
N LEU A 119 -29.07 9.24 -3.56
CA LEU A 119 -28.72 9.39 -2.15
C LEU A 119 -27.74 10.54 -1.91
N PHE A 120 -26.78 10.75 -2.82
CA PHE A 120 -25.86 11.88 -2.76
C PHE A 120 -26.57 13.22 -2.94
N ALA A 121 -27.48 13.31 -3.91
CA ALA A 121 -28.29 14.51 -4.13
C ALA A 121 -29.18 14.81 -2.91
N LEU A 122 -29.85 13.79 -2.37
CA LEU A 122 -30.65 13.92 -1.15
C LEU A 122 -29.78 14.35 0.04
N TYR A 123 -28.56 13.81 0.16
CA TYR A 123 -27.60 14.20 1.18
C TYR A 123 -27.18 15.68 1.07
N LEU A 124 -26.94 16.18 -0.14
CA LEU A 124 -26.57 17.59 -0.33
C LEU A 124 -27.71 18.56 0.00
N VAL A 125 -28.95 18.17 -0.30
CA VAL A 125 -30.14 19.03 -0.13
C VAL A 125 -30.70 18.95 1.29
N ALA A 126 -30.85 17.75 1.85
CA ALA A 126 -31.58 17.54 3.10
C ALA A 126 -30.70 17.56 4.36
N MET A 127 -29.38 17.35 4.23
CA MET A 127 -28.52 17.16 5.41
C MET A 127 -27.97 18.49 5.96
N PRO A 128 -28.15 18.79 7.26
CA PRO A 128 -27.59 19.98 7.90
C PRO A 128 -26.07 20.04 7.78
N ARG A 129 -25.51 21.24 7.58
CA ARG A 129 -24.05 21.48 7.49
C ARG A 129 -23.22 20.84 8.62
N PRO A 130 -23.59 20.90 9.91
CA PRO A 130 -22.78 20.26 10.96
C PRO A 130 -22.73 18.73 10.85
N ALA A 131 -23.83 18.11 10.39
CA ALA A 131 -23.87 16.67 10.16
C ALA A 131 -23.03 16.27 8.95
N ARG A 132 -23.05 17.08 7.87
CA ARG A 132 -22.19 16.89 6.69
C ARG A 132 -20.71 17.01 7.03
N ASN A 133 -20.32 18.03 7.80
CA ASN A 133 -18.93 18.22 8.23
C ASN A 133 -18.40 17.02 9.02
N THR A 134 -19.25 16.36 9.80
CA THR A 134 -18.88 15.16 10.57
C THR A 134 -18.69 13.96 9.65
N LEU A 135 -19.60 13.75 8.68
CA LEU A 135 -19.56 12.61 7.75
C LEU A 135 -18.49 12.75 6.67
N GLU A 136 -18.27 13.96 6.16
CA GLU A 136 -17.19 14.31 5.23
C GLU A 136 -15.83 14.42 5.93
N GLY A 137 -15.84 14.31 7.26
CA GLY A 137 -14.67 14.38 8.11
C GLY A 137 -13.57 13.39 7.69
N PRO A 138 -12.30 13.75 7.92
CA PRO A 138 -11.15 12.92 7.57
C PRO A 138 -11.19 11.53 8.24
N VAL A 139 -11.85 11.41 9.39
CA VAL A 139 -11.97 10.16 10.16
C VAL A 139 -12.77 9.11 9.40
N VAL A 140 -13.93 9.47 8.84
CA VAL A 140 -14.79 8.52 8.11
C VAL A 140 -14.10 8.05 6.84
N TYR A 141 -13.48 8.97 6.11
CA TYR A 141 -12.67 8.64 4.94
C TYR A 141 -11.48 7.74 5.28
N PHE A 142 -10.77 8.02 6.38
CA PHE A 142 -9.67 7.18 6.84
C PHE A 142 -10.15 5.77 7.19
N ALA A 143 -11.28 5.66 7.88
CA ALA A 143 -11.88 4.39 8.25
C ALA A 143 -12.24 3.55 7.00
N LEU A 144 -12.88 4.16 6.00
CA LEU A 144 -13.31 3.48 4.77
C LEU A 144 -12.20 3.23 3.75
N GLY A 145 -11.25 4.16 3.62
CA GLY A 145 -10.23 4.14 2.56
C GLY A 145 -8.88 3.56 2.99
N LYS A 146 -8.56 3.55 4.29
CA LYS A 146 -7.26 3.06 4.80
C LYS A 146 -7.43 1.92 5.79
N ALA A 147 -8.21 2.11 6.85
CA ALA A 147 -8.38 1.09 7.88
C ALA A 147 -9.14 -0.14 7.37
N TYR A 148 -10.24 0.10 6.65
CA TYR A 148 -11.07 -0.95 6.03
C TYR A 148 -10.20 -1.86 5.13
N PRO A 149 -9.56 -1.34 4.06
CA PRO A 149 -8.74 -2.16 3.18
C PRO A 149 -7.56 -2.82 3.90
N ALA A 150 -6.87 -2.12 4.80
CA ALA A 150 -5.68 -2.63 5.49
C ALA A 150 -5.96 -3.86 6.33
N VAL A 151 -7.02 -3.85 7.12
CA VAL A 151 -7.34 -4.99 8.01
C VAL A 151 -7.65 -6.24 7.20
N TRP A 152 -8.50 -6.13 6.17
CA TRP A 152 -8.89 -7.32 5.40
C TRP A 152 -7.83 -7.80 4.43
N SER A 153 -7.09 -6.88 3.79
CA SER A 153 -6.01 -7.28 2.90
C SER A 153 -4.83 -7.90 3.66
N ALA A 154 -4.49 -7.40 4.86
CA ALA A 154 -3.51 -8.05 5.75
C ALA A 154 -3.92 -9.48 6.09
N GLU A 155 -5.19 -9.69 6.43
CA GLU A 155 -5.67 -11.04 6.74
C GLU A 155 -5.70 -11.96 5.51
N ALA A 156 -6.11 -11.44 4.34
CA ALA A 156 -6.10 -12.18 3.09
C ALA A 156 -4.67 -12.60 2.70
N LEU A 157 -3.68 -11.72 2.92
CA LEU A 157 -2.25 -12.00 2.75
C LEU A 157 -1.77 -13.09 3.71
N ALA A 158 -2.18 -13.03 4.97
CA ALA A 158 -1.81 -14.01 5.98
C ALA A 158 -2.39 -15.40 5.65
N LYS A 159 -3.65 -15.46 5.20
CA LYS A 159 -4.35 -16.71 4.85
C LYS A 159 -4.01 -17.25 3.46
N GLY A 160 -3.33 -16.48 2.62
CA GLY A 160 -3.07 -16.84 1.22
C GLY A 160 -4.35 -16.99 0.40
N SER A 161 -5.30 -16.05 0.54
CA SER A 161 -6.60 -16.12 -0.13
C SER A 161 -6.55 -15.64 -1.58
N ASP A 162 -7.26 -16.33 -2.47
CA ASP A 162 -7.42 -15.93 -3.88
C ASP A 162 -8.14 -14.57 -4.08
N LYS A 163 -8.72 -14.00 -3.02
CA LYS A 163 -9.41 -12.70 -3.05
C LYS A 163 -8.47 -11.49 -3.09
N LEU A 164 -7.16 -11.70 -3.07
CA LEU A 164 -6.14 -10.66 -3.06
C LEU A 164 -6.29 -9.64 -4.20
N GLY A 165 -6.61 -10.11 -5.42
CA GLY A 165 -6.82 -9.22 -6.57
C GLY A 165 -7.98 -8.23 -6.36
N GLY A 166 -9.04 -8.65 -5.65
CA GLY A 166 -10.15 -7.76 -5.28
C GLY A 166 -9.73 -6.65 -4.32
N TYR A 167 -8.89 -6.97 -3.32
CA TYR A 167 -8.35 -5.97 -2.40
C TYR A 167 -7.35 -5.04 -3.06
N LEU A 168 -6.55 -5.53 -4.01
CA LEU A 168 -5.64 -4.68 -4.77
C LEU A 168 -6.41 -3.62 -5.59
N ARG A 169 -7.50 -4.03 -6.25
CA ARG A 169 -8.40 -3.10 -6.98
C ARG A 169 -8.95 -2.02 -6.05
N LEU A 170 -9.43 -2.45 -4.88
CA LEU A 170 -9.95 -1.55 -3.85
C LEU A 170 -8.89 -0.52 -3.41
N TRP A 171 -7.68 -0.98 -3.09
CA TRP A 171 -6.55 -0.13 -2.74
C TRP A 171 -6.21 0.88 -3.83
N THR A 172 -6.10 0.42 -5.08
CA THR A 172 -5.78 1.32 -6.20
C THR A 172 -6.83 2.40 -6.38
N SER A 173 -8.11 2.07 -6.31
CA SER A 173 -9.20 3.04 -6.50
C SER A 173 -9.24 4.08 -5.39
N PHE A 174 -9.02 3.68 -4.12
CA PHE A 174 -8.96 4.64 -3.01
C PHE A 174 -7.77 5.59 -3.13
N TYR A 175 -6.59 5.10 -3.49
CA TYR A 175 -5.43 5.97 -3.67
C TYR A 175 -5.54 6.86 -4.92
N ILE A 176 -6.24 6.41 -5.98
CA ILE A 176 -6.60 7.28 -7.11
C ILE A 176 -7.52 8.41 -6.63
N LEU A 177 -8.53 8.12 -5.83
CA LEU A 177 -9.43 9.12 -5.26
C LEU A 177 -8.67 10.11 -4.35
N GLU A 178 -7.71 9.63 -3.57
CA GLU A 178 -6.85 10.48 -2.74
C GLU A 178 -5.98 11.42 -3.57
N VAL A 179 -5.32 10.90 -4.62
CA VAL A 179 -4.51 11.71 -5.54
C VAL A 179 -5.38 12.73 -6.29
N ALA A 180 -6.58 12.34 -6.72
CA ALA A 180 -7.53 13.24 -7.38
C ALA A 180 -8.02 14.34 -6.44
N GLY A 181 -8.22 14.03 -5.15
CA GLY A 181 -8.58 14.99 -4.11
C GLY A 181 -7.48 16.02 -3.84
N GLU A 182 -6.21 15.62 -3.94
CA GLU A 182 -5.05 16.50 -3.75
C GLU A 182 -4.70 17.30 -5.01
N ALA A 183 -5.08 16.82 -6.21
CA ALA A 183 -4.67 17.41 -7.49
C ALA A 183 -4.94 18.92 -7.64
N PRO A 184 -6.12 19.48 -7.26
CA PRO A 184 -6.35 20.92 -7.37
C PRO A 184 -5.39 21.77 -6.50
N GLY A 185 -4.87 21.21 -5.42
CA GLY A 185 -3.86 21.85 -4.57
C GLY A 185 -2.45 21.76 -5.13
N LEU A 186 -2.18 20.77 -5.98
CA LEU A 186 -0.85 20.49 -6.55
C LEU A 186 -0.60 21.23 -7.88
N VAL A 187 -1.64 21.76 -8.53
CA VAL A 187 -1.52 22.50 -9.79
C VAL A 187 -1.47 24.01 -9.48
N PRO A 188 -0.29 24.65 -9.52
CA PRO A 188 -0.14 26.06 -9.17
C PRO A 188 -0.82 27.02 -10.15
N LEU A 189 -1.18 26.55 -11.35
CA LEU A 189 -1.82 27.33 -12.41
C LEU A 189 -3.36 27.39 -12.31
N LEU A 190 -3.97 26.66 -11.37
CA LEU A 190 -5.42 26.74 -11.14
C LEU A 190 -5.76 28.07 -10.45
N SER A 191 -6.76 28.78 -10.98
CA SER A 191 -7.23 30.02 -10.36
C SER A 191 -7.71 29.75 -8.92
N PRO A 192 -7.53 30.69 -7.97
CA PRO A 192 -7.92 30.47 -6.57
C PRO A 192 -9.40 30.09 -6.41
N LEU A 193 -10.29 30.69 -7.21
CA LEU A 193 -11.72 30.37 -7.23
C LEU A 193 -12.00 28.95 -7.72
N VAL A 194 -11.40 28.54 -8.84
CA VAL A 194 -11.58 27.18 -9.39
C VAL A 194 -11.01 26.14 -8.43
N ARG A 195 -9.86 26.44 -7.80
CA ARG A 195 -9.26 25.57 -6.79
C ARG A 195 -10.16 25.42 -5.57
N TYR A 196 -10.73 26.51 -5.05
CA TYR A 196 -11.65 26.45 -3.92
C TYR A 196 -12.90 25.64 -4.25
N ALA A 197 -13.56 25.95 -5.38
CA ALA A 197 -14.76 25.24 -5.82
C ALA A 197 -14.51 23.74 -6.06
N ALA A 198 -13.38 23.40 -6.70
CA ALA A 198 -13.00 22.01 -6.93
C ALA A 198 -12.74 21.25 -5.62
N LEU A 199 -12.03 21.87 -4.67
CA LEU A 199 -11.77 21.25 -3.35
C LEU A 199 -13.04 21.07 -2.54
N ASP A 200 -13.96 22.04 -2.56
CA ASP A 200 -15.22 21.96 -1.83
C ASP A 200 -16.12 20.85 -2.39
N PHE A 201 -16.27 20.80 -3.71
CA PHE A 201 -17.00 19.74 -4.39
C PHE A 201 -16.38 18.36 -4.12
N LEU A 202 -15.05 18.23 -4.25
CA LEU A 202 -14.37 16.95 -4.00
C LEU A 202 -14.50 16.52 -2.55
N ARG A 203 -14.48 17.42 -1.58
CA ARG A 203 -14.73 17.09 -0.16
C ARG A 203 -16.12 16.52 0.04
N ALA A 204 -17.15 17.17 -0.51
CA ALA A 204 -18.53 16.72 -0.42
C ALA A 204 -18.74 15.36 -1.13
N ALA A 205 -18.16 15.19 -2.31
CA ALA A 205 -18.26 13.97 -3.11
C ALA A 205 -17.41 12.81 -2.54
N ARG A 206 -16.37 13.09 -1.74
CA ARG A 206 -15.37 12.10 -1.31
C ARG A 206 -15.99 10.91 -0.58
N LEU A 207 -16.94 11.15 0.32
CA LEU A 207 -17.61 10.08 1.06
C LEU A 207 -18.39 9.16 0.11
N PHE A 208 -19.14 9.74 -0.82
CA PHE A 208 -19.96 8.98 -1.76
C PHE A 208 -19.13 8.25 -2.79
N LEU A 209 -18.02 8.83 -3.25
CA LEU A 209 -17.04 8.15 -4.10
C LEU A 209 -16.35 7.01 -3.34
N ALA A 210 -16.01 7.20 -2.07
CA ALA A 210 -15.46 6.15 -1.21
C ALA A 210 -16.46 5.00 -1.01
N LEU A 211 -17.74 5.32 -0.78
CA LEU A 211 -18.82 4.33 -0.71
C LEU A 211 -19.01 3.63 -2.06
N TRP A 212 -19.02 4.36 -3.16
CA TRP A 212 -19.13 3.81 -4.51
C TRP A 212 -18.01 2.79 -4.81
N ILE A 213 -16.79 3.03 -4.33
CA ILE A 213 -15.65 2.11 -4.43
C ILE A 213 -15.81 0.92 -3.47
N ALA A 214 -16.21 1.17 -2.22
CA ALA A 214 -16.27 0.15 -1.16
C ALA A 214 -17.43 -0.83 -1.30
N LEU A 215 -18.55 -0.38 -1.87
CA LEU A 215 -19.78 -1.15 -1.88
C LEU A 215 -19.69 -2.29 -2.91
N PRO A 216 -20.02 -3.53 -2.50
CA PRO A 216 -19.83 -4.71 -3.36
C PRO A 216 -20.85 -4.80 -4.50
N PHE A 217 -21.87 -3.94 -4.53
CA PHE A 217 -22.94 -3.95 -5.54
C PHE A 217 -22.75 -2.96 -6.68
N THR A 218 -21.94 -1.92 -6.49
CA THR A 218 -21.58 -0.95 -7.53
C THR A 218 -20.41 -1.43 -8.38
N ASP A 219 -19.54 -2.29 -7.84
CA ASP A 219 -18.25 -2.67 -8.46
C ASP A 219 -17.43 -1.43 -8.91
N GLY A 220 -17.51 -0.34 -8.13
CA GLY A 220 -16.87 0.92 -8.50
C GLY A 220 -15.36 0.78 -8.62
N ALA A 221 -14.73 0.00 -7.73
CA ALA A 221 -13.31 -0.30 -7.81
C ALA A 221 -12.92 -1.00 -9.13
N GLY A 222 -13.72 -1.99 -9.55
CA GLY A 222 -13.54 -2.70 -10.81
C GLY A 222 -13.63 -1.75 -12.00
N ARG A 223 -14.65 -0.89 -12.03
CA ARG A 223 -14.87 0.09 -13.11
C ARG A 223 -13.76 1.14 -13.21
N VAL A 224 -13.27 1.65 -12.08
CA VAL A 224 -12.11 2.58 -12.04
C VAL A 224 -10.87 1.89 -12.60
N CYS A 225 -10.61 0.67 -12.16
CA CYS A 225 -9.46 -0.09 -12.63
C CYS A 225 -9.57 -0.45 -14.11
N SER A 226 -10.75 -0.82 -14.61
CA SER A 226 -10.95 -1.14 -16.03
C SER A 226 -10.85 0.09 -16.93
N ALA A 227 -11.30 1.26 -16.46
CA ALA A 227 -11.19 2.51 -17.19
C ALA A 227 -9.73 3.00 -17.31
N LEU A 228 -8.92 2.77 -16.28
CA LEU A 228 -7.52 3.20 -16.22
C LEU A 228 -6.52 2.12 -16.67
N SER A 229 -6.95 0.86 -16.71
CA SER A 229 -6.12 -0.23 -17.22
C SER A 229 -6.09 -0.18 -18.74
N PRO A 230 -4.91 -0.22 -19.38
CA PRO A 230 -4.83 -0.34 -20.82
C PRO A 230 -5.51 -1.65 -21.27
N ALA A 231 -6.51 -1.55 -22.15
CA ALA A 231 -7.22 -2.69 -22.70
C ALA A 231 -6.24 -3.65 -23.39
N ARG A 232 -6.08 -4.88 -22.88
CA ARG A 232 -5.29 -5.95 -23.54
C ARG A 232 -5.88 -7.34 -23.33
N PRO A 233 -5.88 -8.22 -24.34
CA PRO A 233 -6.40 -9.58 -24.21
C PRO A 233 -5.60 -10.45 -23.22
N PRO A 234 -6.23 -11.39 -22.50
CA PRO A 234 -5.67 -12.09 -21.34
C PRO A 234 -4.49 -13.04 -21.64
N GLU A 235 -4.52 -13.81 -22.73
CA GLU A 235 -3.46 -14.80 -23.03
C GLU A 235 -2.12 -14.16 -23.46
N ALA A 236 -2.14 -12.94 -23.99
CA ALA A 236 -0.92 -12.21 -24.35
C ALA A 236 -0.27 -11.45 -23.18
N ARG A 237 -0.80 -11.53 -21.94
CA ARG A 237 -0.37 -10.70 -20.79
C ARG A 237 0.84 -11.24 -20.03
N GLU A 238 0.90 -12.53 -19.72
CA GLU A 238 1.98 -13.11 -18.90
C GLU A 238 3.27 -13.29 -19.72
N VAL A 239 3.18 -13.95 -20.86
CA VAL A 239 4.35 -14.26 -21.72
C VAL A 239 5.01 -12.97 -22.21
N ARG A 240 4.24 -12.05 -22.80
CA ARG A 240 4.78 -10.79 -23.33
C ARG A 240 5.14 -9.78 -22.23
N GLY A 241 4.52 -9.87 -21.05
CA GLY A 241 4.84 -9.03 -19.89
C GLY A 241 6.18 -9.41 -19.26
N ALA A 242 6.43 -10.72 -19.11
CA ALA A 242 7.71 -11.26 -18.67
C ALA A 242 8.83 -10.96 -19.68
N GLU A 243 8.59 -11.18 -20.98
CA GLU A 243 9.54 -10.82 -22.05
C GLU A 243 9.85 -9.32 -22.08
N LYS A 244 8.84 -8.45 -21.94
CA LYS A 244 9.05 -7.00 -21.98
C LYS A 244 9.73 -6.47 -20.71
N LYS A 245 9.48 -7.09 -19.55
CA LYS A 245 10.25 -6.82 -18.31
C LYS A 245 11.70 -7.29 -18.48
N ARG A 246 11.92 -8.47 -19.04
CA ARG A 246 13.25 -9.04 -19.34
C ARG A 246 14.04 -8.16 -20.31
N GLY A 247 13.47 -7.83 -21.46
CA GLY A 247 14.11 -6.95 -22.45
C GLY A 247 14.39 -5.54 -21.91
N ARG A 248 13.52 -4.99 -21.05
CA ARG A 248 13.79 -3.71 -20.38
C ARG A 248 14.93 -3.80 -19.37
N ARG A 249 15.05 -4.91 -18.65
CA ARG A 249 16.19 -5.19 -17.75
C ARG A 249 17.49 -5.41 -18.54
N GLU A 250 17.42 -6.05 -19.70
CA GLU A 250 18.56 -6.23 -20.60
C GLU A 250 19.04 -4.89 -21.15
N VAL A 251 18.14 -4.01 -21.60
CA VAL A 251 18.48 -2.64 -22.02
C VAL A 251 19.04 -1.81 -20.85
N ALA A 252 18.48 -1.94 -19.64
CA ALA A 252 19.01 -1.28 -18.46
C ALA A 252 20.40 -1.80 -18.08
N GLY A 253 20.64 -3.10 -18.17
CA GLY A 253 21.95 -3.72 -17.97
C GLY A 253 22.97 -3.23 -18.98
N TRP A 254 22.58 -3.22 -20.26
CA TRP A 254 23.41 -2.66 -21.34
C TRP A 254 23.78 -1.20 -21.09
N LEU A 255 22.82 -0.33 -20.75
CA LEU A 255 23.08 1.08 -20.43
C LEU A 255 24.08 1.22 -19.27
N LEU A 256 23.95 0.39 -18.23
CA LEU A 256 24.86 0.40 -17.08
C LEU A 256 26.27 -0.08 -17.47
N ASP A 257 26.38 -1.09 -18.33
CA ASP A 257 27.66 -1.61 -18.80
C ASP A 257 28.34 -0.63 -19.77
N THR A 258 27.59 0.04 -20.64
CA THR A 258 28.09 1.12 -21.50
C THR A 258 28.55 2.33 -20.67
N ALA A 259 27.78 2.75 -19.66
CA ALA A 259 28.16 3.85 -18.77
C ALA A 259 29.38 3.51 -17.90
N ALA A 260 29.54 2.25 -17.50
CA ALA A 260 30.72 1.77 -16.79
C ALA A 260 31.96 1.69 -17.71
N GLY A 261 31.78 1.26 -18.97
CA GLY A 261 32.83 1.23 -19.99
C GLY A 261 33.30 2.61 -20.44
N ALA A 262 32.39 3.60 -20.46
CA ALA A 262 32.70 5.00 -20.75
C ALA A 262 33.32 5.77 -19.56
N GLY A 263 33.52 5.12 -18.41
CA GLY A 263 34.12 5.74 -17.22
C GLY A 263 33.24 6.76 -16.50
N LEU A 264 31.98 6.95 -16.91
CA LEU A 264 31.05 7.95 -16.37
C LEU A 264 30.55 7.58 -14.97
N ILE A 265 30.32 6.29 -14.68
CA ILE A 265 29.80 5.82 -13.37
C ILE A 265 30.36 4.43 -13.04
N ARG A 266 31.09 4.30 -11.92
CA ARG A 266 31.44 2.98 -11.33
C ARG A 266 30.30 2.50 -10.44
N VAL A 267 29.47 1.59 -10.95
CA VAL A 267 28.42 0.93 -10.16
C VAL A 267 28.96 -0.42 -9.65
N PRO A 268 29.18 -0.60 -8.33
CA PRO A 268 29.58 -1.88 -7.77
C PRO A 268 28.59 -2.99 -8.14
N ALA A 269 29.09 -4.20 -8.43
CA ALA A 269 28.26 -5.35 -8.78
C ALA A 269 27.15 -5.62 -7.74
N ALA A 270 27.41 -5.32 -6.46
CA ALA A 270 26.46 -5.44 -5.36
C ALA A 270 25.19 -4.59 -5.52
N ILE A 271 25.27 -3.42 -6.16
CA ILE A 271 24.13 -2.51 -6.37
C ILE A 271 23.67 -2.47 -7.84
N ARG A 272 24.27 -3.27 -8.73
CA ARG A 272 23.90 -3.31 -10.16
C ARG A 272 22.45 -3.72 -10.36
N GLY A 273 21.94 -4.66 -9.55
CA GLY A 273 20.53 -5.05 -9.57
C GLY A 273 19.59 -3.91 -9.15
N PHE A 274 19.98 -3.14 -8.14
CA PHE A 274 19.25 -1.93 -7.72
C PHE A 274 19.29 -0.85 -8.80
N ALA A 275 20.45 -0.62 -9.43
CA ALA A 275 20.61 0.34 -10.52
C ALA A 275 19.77 -0.05 -11.75
N ALA A 276 19.77 -1.34 -12.13
CA ALA A 276 18.96 -1.84 -13.23
C ALA A 276 17.46 -1.69 -12.96
N ASP A 277 17.03 -2.00 -11.73
CA ASP A 277 15.64 -1.79 -11.32
C ASP A 277 15.29 -0.28 -11.25
N LEU A 278 16.20 0.58 -10.82
CA LEU A 278 16.01 2.04 -10.77
C LEU A 278 15.82 2.63 -12.18
N VAL A 279 16.65 2.22 -13.14
CA VAL A 279 16.53 2.63 -14.55
C VAL A 279 15.25 2.07 -15.19
N THR A 280 14.88 0.83 -14.85
CA THR A 280 13.64 0.19 -15.32
C THR A 280 12.39 0.95 -14.87
N HIS A 281 12.45 1.60 -13.71
CA HIS A 281 11.38 2.37 -13.10
C HIS A 281 11.68 3.88 -13.17
N TRP A 282 11.74 4.44 -14.39
CA TRP A 282 12.04 5.85 -14.68
C TRP A 282 11.32 6.91 -13.80
N VAL A 283 10.15 6.61 -13.25
CA VAL A 283 9.44 7.50 -12.30
C VAL A 283 10.26 7.72 -11.01
N HIS A 284 11.05 6.72 -10.60
CA HIS A 284 12.00 6.86 -9.49
C HIS A 284 13.20 7.74 -9.87
N LEU A 285 13.66 7.70 -11.13
CA LEU A 285 14.67 8.65 -11.61
C LEU A 285 14.15 10.09 -11.56
N MET A 286 12.89 10.30 -11.94
CA MET A 286 12.24 11.62 -11.86
C MET A 286 12.08 12.13 -10.43
N SER A 287 12.13 11.27 -9.42
CA SER A 287 12.03 11.64 -8.00
C SER A 287 13.39 11.82 -7.29
N ILE A 288 14.50 11.41 -7.91
CA ILE A 288 15.85 11.65 -7.38
C ILE A 288 16.18 13.13 -7.24
N PRO A 289 15.87 14.01 -8.22
CA PRO A 289 16.07 15.45 -8.06
C PRO A 289 15.33 16.00 -6.84
N PHE A 290 14.15 15.46 -6.53
CA PHE A 290 13.34 15.88 -5.39
C PHE A 290 13.96 15.51 -4.02
N ALA A 291 14.94 14.60 -4.00
CA ALA A 291 15.72 14.29 -2.80
C ALA A 291 16.77 15.36 -2.47
N PHE A 292 17.06 16.28 -3.40
CA PHE A 292 18.04 17.36 -3.20
C PHE A 292 17.38 18.74 -3.16
N THR A 293 16.05 18.81 -3.28
CA THR A 293 15.29 20.06 -3.21
C THR A 293 14.75 20.35 -1.80
N PRO A 294 14.32 21.60 -1.53
CA PRO A 294 13.67 21.97 -0.27
C PRO A 294 12.43 21.10 0.03
N GLY A 295 12.13 20.90 1.32
CA GLY A 295 11.16 19.91 1.78
C GLY A 295 9.73 20.03 1.20
N PHE A 296 9.30 21.23 0.83
CA PHE A 296 8.00 21.43 0.16
C PHE A 296 7.98 20.86 -1.26
N ILE A 297 9.12 20.87 -1.97
CA ILE A 297 9.26 20.26 -3.29
C ILE A 297 9.36 18.74 -3.11
N THR A 298 10.14 18.27 -2.14
CA THR A 298 10.28 16.83 -1.81
C THR A 298 8.93 16.16 -1.53
N TYR A 299 7.96 16.88 -0.96
CA TYR A 299 6.58 16.40 -0.78
C TYR A 299 5.98 15.86 -2.10
N TYR A 300 6.11 16.59 -3.21
CA TYR A 300 5.63 16.14 -4.51
C TYR A 300 6.33 14.86 -4.97
N GLY A 301 7.64 14.76 -4.72
CA GLY A 301 8.41 13.54 -4.96
C GLY A 301 7.88 12.34 -4.17
N THR A 302 7.46 12.54 -2.91
CA THR A 302 6.85 11.49 -2.08
C THR A 302 5.46 11.09 -2.56
N VAL A 303 4.64 12.01 -3.05
CA VAL A 303 3.31 11.71 -3.62
C VAL A 303 3.45 10.94 -4.92
N LEU A 304 4.32 11.39 -5.82
CA LEU A 304 4.57 10.75 -7.10
C LEU A 304 5.12 9.33 -6.90
N SER A 305 6.12 9.19 -6.03
CA SER A 305 6.75 7.90 -5.77
C SER A 305 5.88 6.99 -4.93
N GLY A 306 5.21 7.50 -3.90
CA GLY A 306 4.49 6.71 -2.90
C GLY A 306 3.07 6.34 -3.30
N LYS A 307 2.39 7.18 -4.09
CA LYS A 307 0.99 6.96 -4.49
C LYS A 307 0.88 6.70 -5.99
N VAL A 308 1.36 7.62 -6.84
CA VAL A 308 1.13 7.56 -8.30
C VAL A 308 1.80 6.34 -8.96
N PHE A 309 3.07 6.09 -8.64
CA PHE A 309 3.79 4.96 -9.22
C PHE A 309 3.19 3.60 -8.80
N PRO A 310 2.92 3.33 -7.52
CA PRO A 310 2.31 2.07 -7.10
C PRO A 310 0.89 1.89 -7.63
N ILE A 311 0.12 2.95 -7.87
CA ILE A 311 -1.17 2.87 -8.58
C ILE A 311 -0.95 2.27 -9.98
N ARG A 312 -0.03 2.85 -10.76
CA ARG A 312 0.27 2.34 -12.11
C ARG A 312 0.80 0.91 -12.09
N ALA A 313 1.62 0.57 -11.10
CA ALA A 313 2.19 -0.78 -10.97
C ALA A 313 1.11 -1.80 -10.56
N SER A 314 0.23 -1.43 -9.64
CA SER A 314 -0.88 -2.26 -9.16
C SER A 314 -1.92 -2.51 -10.26
N LEU A 315 -2.22 -1.51 -11.11
CA LEU A 315 -3.09 -1.69 -12.28
C LEU A 315 -2.53 -2.74 -13.26
N ARG A 316 -1.20 -2.83 -13.39
CA ARG A 316 -0.55 -3.85 -14.22
C ARG A 316 -0.46 -5.21 -13.54
N ALA A 317 -0.48 -5.25 -12.22
CA ALA A 317 -0.30 -6.44 -11.43
C ALA A 317 -1.60 -7.22 -11.17
N GLN A 318 -2.78 -6.72 -11.58
CA GLN A 318 -4.08 -7.28 -11.16
C GLN A 318 -4.27 -8.76 -11.47
N ASP A 319 -3.59 -9.27 -12.50
CA ASP A 319 -3.68 -10.65 -12.97
C ASP A 319 -2.31 -11.36 -12.98
N THR A 320 -1.35 -10.90 -12.16
CA THR A 320 0.00 -11.50 -12.11
C THR A 320 0.36 -11.94 -10.69
N GLU A 321 1.46 -12.68 -10.54
CA GLU A 321 1.98 -13.05 -9.21
C GLU A 321 2.38 -11.83 -8.36
N ASP A 322 2.54 -10.66 -8.98
CA ASP A 322 2.89 -9.40 -8.31
C ASP A 322 1.73 -8.87 -7.42
N VAL A 323 0.49 -9.39 -7.53
CA VAL A 323 -0.65 -8.96 -6.70
C VAL A 323 -0.29 -8.95 -5.22
N ARG A 324 0.42 -9.99 -4.76
CA ARG A 324 0.80 -10.14 -3.36
C ARG A 324 1.78 -9.06 -2.91
N GLN A 325 2.76 -8.73 -3.74
CA GLN A 325 3.76 -7.70 -3.44
C GLN A 325 3.09 -6.34 -3.28
N TRP A 326 2.28 -5.93 -4.26
CA TRP A 326 1.63 -4.61 -4.23
C TRP A 326 0.56 -4.50 -3.15
N THR A 327 -0.18 -5.58 -2.87
CA THR A 327 -1.12 -5.60 -1.75
C THR A 327 -0.40 -5.45 -0.41
N THR A 328 0.75 -6.13 -0.25
CA THR A 328 1.59 -5.99 0.96
C THR A 328 2.14 -4.57 1.09
N TYR A 329 2.58 -3.98 -0.03
CA TYR A 329 3.00 -2.59 -0.08
C TYR A 329 1.90 -1.65 0.43
N TRP A 330 0.67 -1.74 -0.08
CA TRP A 330 -0.43 -0.86 0.32
C TRP A 330 -0.82 -0.99 1.80
N VAL A 331 -0.81 -2.21 2.35
CA VAL A 331 -1.04 -2.44 3.78
C VAL A 331 0.00 -1.73 4.63
N VAL A 332 1.28 -1.86 4.29
CA VAL A 332 2.36 -1.27 5.07
C VAL A 332 2.44 0.24 4.85
N PHE A 333 2.29 0.69 3.61
CA PHE A 333 2.31 2.10 3.23
C PHE A 333 1.18 2.87 3.90
N SER A 334 -0.05 2.34 3.92
CA SER A 334 -1.19 2.99 4.60
C SER A 334 -0.97 3.10 6.12
N ALA A 335 -0.34 2.10 6.75
CA ALA A 335 0.03 2.16 8.16
C ALA A 335 1.09 3.24 8.43
N LEU A 336 2.12 3.33 7.58
CA LEU A 336 3.14 4.38 7.67
C LEU A 336 2.57 5.77 7.40
N ASP A 337 1.66 5.89 6.44
CA ASP A 337 1.00 7.14 6.07
C ASP A 337 0.04 7.62 7.18
N CYS A 338 -0.66 6.68 7.83
CA CYS A 338 -1.42 6.96 9.05
C CYS A 338 -0.52 7.45 10.18
N ALA A 339 0.58 6.73 10.46
CA ALA A 339 1.53 7.13 11.48
C ALA A 339 2.10 8.52 11.18
N HIS A 340 2.42 8.80 9.91
CA HIS A 340 2.86 10.12 9.48
C HIS A 340 1.81 11.20 9.73
N GLY A 341 0.53 10.94 9.45
CA GLY A 341 -0.55 11.88 9.73
C GLY A 341 -0.72 12.19 11.22
N LEU A 342 -0.56 11.18 12.09
CA LEU A 342 -0.69 11.35 13.54
C LEU A 342 0.50 12.10 14.16
N VAL A 343 1.70 11.89 13.65
CA VAL A 343 2.92 12.53 14.14
C VAL A 343 3.24 13.80 13.33
N GLY A 344 2.40 14.16 12.34
CA GLY A 344 2.63 15.26 11.40
C GLY A 344 2.82 16.62 12.07
N SER A 345 2.00 16.94 13.07
CA SER A 345 2.13 18.18 13.87
C SER A 345 3.43 18.22 14.69
N VAL A 346 3.93 17.05 15.10
CA VAL A 346 5.17 16.90 15.90
C VAL A 346 6.41 16.89 15.02
N VAL A 347 6.29 16.44 13.77
CA VAL A 347 7.43 16.15 12.89
C VAL A 347 7.57 17.17 11.77
N GLY A 348 6.55 18.02 11.56
CA GLY A 348 6.57 19.08 10.53
C GLY A 348 7.72 20.08 10.70
N TRP A 349 8.26 20.24 11.91
CA TRP A 349 9.41 21.10 12.18
C TRP A 349 10.76 20.37 12.05
N ILE A 350 10.79 19.03 11.95
CA ILE A 350 12.02 18.26 11.80
C ILE A 350 12.57 18.47 10.37
N PRO A 351 13.74 19.10 10.21
CA PRO A 351 14.36 19.23 8.90
C PRO A 351 14.66 17.83 8.34
N PHE A 352 14.46 17.64 7.03
CA PHE A 352 14.66 16.38 6.29
C PHE A 352 13.65 15.24 6.53
N TRP A 353 12.56 15.46 7.26
CA TRP A 353 11.57 14.40 7.43
C TRP A 353 10.97 13.90 6.10
N GLN A 354 10.68 14.80 5.17
CA GLN A 354 10.14 14.44 3.86
C GLN A 354 11.14 13.61 3.04
N HIS A 355 12.44 13.88 3.19
CA HIS A 355 13.52 13.10 2.57
C HIS A 355 13.60 11.69 3.17
N ALA A 356 13.53 11.57 4.50
CA ALA A 356 13.49 10.28 5.19
C ALA A 356 12.27 9.45 4.76
N ARG A 357 11.10 10.10 4.62
CA ARG A 357 9.88 9.48 4.10
C ARG A 357 10.07 8.98 2.67
N LEU A 358 10.69 9.77 1.80
CA LEU A 358 10.97 9.37 0.41
C LEU A 358 11.85 8.13 0.34
N VAL A 359 12.93 8.09 1.12
CA VAL A 359 13.83 6.92 1.20
C VAL A 359 13.10 5.69 1.74
N ALA A 360 12.28 5.85 2.77
CA ALA A 360 11.47 4.77 3.30
C ALA A 360 10.51 4.22 2.23
N ILE A 361 9.84 5.10 1.48
CA ILE A 361 8.94 4.72 0.37
C ILE A 361 9.68 3.88 -0.67
N PHE A 362 10.89 4.29 -1.09
CA PHE A 362 11.69 3.50 -2.02
C PHE A 362 12.03 2.13 -1.44
N TRP A 363 12.50 2.08 -0.19
CA TRP A 363 12.81 0.81 0.48
C TRP A 363 11.62 -0.16 0.53
N LEU A 364 10.39 0.35 0.67
CA LEU A 364 9.17 -0.46 0.64
C LEU A 364 8.87 -1.05 -0.75
N GLN A 365 9.13 -0.31 -1.83
CA GLN A 365 8.71 -0.65 -3.19
C GLN A 365 9.70 -1.53 -3.94
N PHE A 366 11.00 -1.32 -3.72
CA PHE A 366 12.03 -2.01 -4.49
C PHE A 366 11.99 -3.53 -4.21
N PRO A 367 11.84 -4.36 -5.26
CA PRO A 367 11.77 -5.81 -5.10
C PRO A 367 13.08 -6.38 -4.54
N TYR A 368 14.21 -5.70 -4.75
CA TYR A 368 15.50 -6.06 -4.19
C TYR A 368 15.51 -6.07 -2.64
N PHE A 369 14.91 -5.06 -2.00
CA PHE A 369 14.91 -4.96 -0.54
C PHE A 369 13.78 -5.73 0.13
N GLN A 370 12.67 -5.97 -0.59
CA GLN A 370 11.45 -6.58 -0.07
C GLN A 370 10.99 -5.91 1.26
N GLY A 371 11.15 -4.59 1.38
CA GLY A 371 10.97 -3.88 2.64
C GLY A 371 9.56 -4.03 3.21
N ALA A 372 8.53 -3.91 2.35
CA ALA A 372 7.14 -4.12 2.75
C ALA A 372 6.89 -5.55 3.28
N GLY A 373 7.43 -6.58 2.61
CA GLY A 373 7.31 -7.97 3.06
C GLY A 373 7.97 -8.21 4.42
N ARG A 374 9.15 -7.65 4.64
CA ARG A 374 9.87 -7.75 5.92
C ARG A 374 9.11 -7.07 7.06
N LEU A 375 8.55 -5.88 6.81
CA LEU A 375 7.81 -5.15 7.83
C LEU A 375 6.47 -5.85 8.15
N PHE A 376 5.77 -6.32 7.12
CA PHE A 376 4.55 -7.11 7.29
C PHE A 376 4.80 -8.38 8.11
N ALA A 377 5.87 -9.12 7.80
CA ALA A 377 6.25 -10.32 8.56
C ALA A 377 6.58 -10.02 10.03
N LYS A 378 7.16 -8.85 10.33
CA LYS A 378 7.42 -8.42 11.71
C LYS A 378 6.15 -8.00 12.45
N LEU A 379 5.20 -7.36 11.78
CA LEU A 379 3.93 -6.91 12.37
C LEU A 379 2.99 -8.07 12.68
N ASP A 380 3.03 -9.14 11.88
CA ASP A 380 2.06 -10.23 11.97
C ASP A 380 2.66 -11.55 12.48
N LYS A 381 3.80 -11.50 13.20
CA LYS A 381 4.55 -12.67 13.67
C LYS A 381 3.67 -13.73 14.34
N ASP A 382 2.75 -13.31 15.21
CA ASP A 382 1.90 -14.24 15.97
C ASP A 382 0.83 -14.92 15.10
N ARG A 383 0.26 -14.23 14.12
CA ARG A 383 -0.71 -14.83 13.20
C ARG A 383 -0.01 -15.65 12.13
N LEU A 384 1.12 -15.19 11.60
CA LEU A 384 1.95 -15.96 10.68
C LEU A 384 2.44 -17.25 11.33
N ALA A 385 2.86 -17.23 12.60
CA ALA A 385 3.24 -18.44 13.34
C ALA A 385 2.07 -19.45 13.42
N ARG A 386 0.86 -18.98 13.72
CA ARG A 386 -0.35 -19.82 13.77
C ARG A 386 -0.75 -20.39 12.41
N ILE A 387 -0.63 -19.61 11.35
CA ILE A 387 -0.97 -20.05 9.99
C ILE A 387 0.08 -21.01 9.45
N THR A 388 1.37 -20.70 9.64
CA THR A 388 2.48 -21.59 9.25
C THR A 388 2.39 -22.92 10.00
N GLY A 389 2.02 -22.90 11.29
CA GLY A 389 1.71 -24.09 12.07
C GLY A 389 0.55 -24.89 11.48
N LYS A 390 -0.58 -24.25 11.13
CA LYS A 390 -1.73 -24.90 10.48
C LYS A 390 -1.42 -25.46 9.10
N VAL A 391 -0.63 -24.75 8.27
CA VAL A 391 -0.21 -25.21 6.94
C VAL A 391 0.73 -26.42 7.05
N LYS A 392 1.68 -26.39 7.99
CA LYS A 392 2.53 -27.56 8.29
C LYS A 392 1.70 -28.75 8.75
N LEU A 393 0.70 -28.54 9.62
CA LEU A 393 -0.24 -29.57 10.04
C LEU A 393 -1.02 -30.14 8.85
N ARG A 394 -1.55 -29.27 7.98
CA ARG A 394 -2.32 -29.67 6.80
C ARG A 394 -1.50 -30.48 5.79
N LYS A 395 -0.22 -30.10 5.59
CA LYS A 395 0.73 -30.87 4.77
C LYS A 395 1.05 -32.23 5.40
N LYS A 396 1.27 -32.29 6.73
CA LYS A 396 1.46 -33.56 7.46
C LYS A 396 0.24 -34.47 7.36
N VAL A 397 -0.97 -33.94 7.53
CA VAL A 397 -2.22 -34.71 7.40
C VAL A 397 -2.42 -35.23 5.97
N LYS A 398 -2.11 -34.42 4.94
CA LYS A 398 -2.14 -34.90 3.54
C LYS A 398 -1.10 -35.98 3.26
N ALA A 399 0.11 -35.85 3.80
CA ALA A 399 1.16 -36.86 3.65
C ALA A 399 0.81 -38.16 4.39
N ALA A 400 0.17 -38.09 5.56
CA ALA A 400 -0.31 -39.26 6.30
C ALA A 400 -1.45 -39.97 5.55
N LYS A 401 -2.42 -39.23 5.01
CA LYS A 401 -3.50 -39.79 4.20
C LYS A 401 -3.03 -40.44 2.90
N GLY A 402 -2.00 -39.88 2.25
CA GLY A 402 -1.41 -40.48 1.05
C GLY A 402 -0.76 -41.85 1.32
N LYS A 403 -0.11 -41.99 2.48
CA LYS A 403 0.49 -43.27 2.92
C LYS A 403 -0.55 -44.30 3.36
N GLU A 404 -1.65 -43.89 3.98
CA GLU A 404 -2.77 -44.79 4.31
C GLU A 404 -3.46 -45.37 3.06
N THR A 405 -3.55 -44.59 1.98
CA THR A 405 -4.09 -45.07 0.70
C THR A 405 -3.15 -46.04 -0.02
N GLU A 406 -1.83 -45.83 0.03
CA GLU A 406 -0.84 -46.79 -0.52
C GLU A 406 -0.75 -48.08 0.32
N GLY A 407 -0.92 -47.99 1.64
CA GLY A 407 -0.95 -49.16 2.54
C GLY A 407 -2.18 -50.06 2.34
N LYS A 408 -3.36 -49.47 2.08
CA LYS A 408 -4.57 -50.24 1.79
C LYS A 408 -4.58 -50.88 0.40
N GLU A 409 -3.91 -50.29 -0.58
CA GLU A 409 -3.74 -50.91 -1.91
C GLU A 409 -2.74 -52.08 -1.91
N THR A 410 -1.82 -52.12 -0.94
CA THR A 410 -0.87 -53.22 -0.77
C THR A 410 -1.47 -54.36 0.05
N GLU A 411 -2.15 -54.09 1.17
CA GLU A 411 -2.88 -55.12 1.95
C GLU A 411 -4.03 -55.78 1.16
N GLY A 412 -4.75 -55.01 0.34
CA GLY A 412 -5.83 -55.53 -0.52
C GLY A 412 -5.37 -56.37 -1.71
N LYS A 413 -4.06 -56.35 -2.03
CA LYS A 413 -3.44 -57.24 -3.02
C LYS A 413 -2.92 -58.53 -2.40
N GLU A 414 -2.43 -58.51 -1.16
CA GLU A 414 -1.98 -59.71 -0.45
C GLU A 414 -3.16 -60.59 0.01
N THR A 415 -4.27 -60.01 0.48
CA THR A 415 -5.48 -60.78 0.86
C THR A 415 -6.28 -61.39 -0.30
N LYS A 416 -5.85 -61.16 -1.55
CA LYS A 416 -6.42 -61.81 -2.74
C LYS A 416 -5.49 -62.87 -3.36
N ALA A 417 -4.33 -63.10 -2.74
CA ALA A 417 -3.31 -64.04 -3.24
C ALA A 417 -3.20 -65.34 -2.42
N ASP A 418 -3.95 -65.45 -1.32
CA ASP A 418 -4.24 -66.70 -0.59
C ASP A 418 -5.71 -67.08 -0.81
#